data_AF-A0A1H3VSE0-F1
#
_entry.id   AF-A0A1H3VSE0-F1
#
_cell.length_a   1.000
_cell.length_b   1.000
_cell.length_c   1.000
_cell.angle_alpha   90.00
_cell.angle_beta   90.00
_cell.angle_gamma   90.00
#
_symmetry.space_group_name_H-M   'P 1'
#
loop_
_entity.id
_entity.type
_entity.pdbx_description
1 polymer ?
#
loop_
_entity_poly.entity_id
_entity_poly.type
_entity_poly.pdbx_seq_one_letter_code
_entity_poly.pdbx_strand_id
1 'polypeptide(L)'
;MTNPNTLGISFKYESRSLFRNVRPVNNIIDDFTANNIPYVKLDSEKMQYGSWDLIIAFSKQENYERFVAGELSVDDLWIKADKGQEHVVNPLKAAKRAAAGN
;
A
#
# COMPACT_ATOMS: atom_id res chain seq x y z
N MET A 1 0.06 21.83 -9.90
CA MET A 1 -0.01 22.42 -8.54
C MET A 1 -0.71 21.42 -7.65
N THR A 2 -0.02 20.84 -6.66
CA THR A 2 -0.62 19.90 -5.71
C THR A 2 -1.57 20.64 -4.79
N ASN A 3 -2.84 20.22 -4.76
CA ASN A 3 -3.84 20.79 -3.86
C ASN A 3 -3.35 20.61 -2.41
N PRO A 4 -3.33 21.66 -1.57
CA PRO A 4 -2.82 21.56 -0.20
C PRO A 4 -3.64 20.64 0.70
N ASN A 5 -4.85 20.26 0.27
CA ASN A 5 -5.75 19.35 0.97
C ASN A 5 -5.81 17.93 0.37
N THR A 6 -4.93 17.59 -0.58
CA THR A 6 -4.94 16.23 -1.12
C THR A 6 -4.52 15.25 -0.03
N LEU A 7 -5.42 14.31 0.26
CA LEU A 7 -5.15 13.19 1.15
C LEU A 7 -4.35 12.13 0.39
N GLY A 8 -3.45 11.47 1.09
CA GLY A 8 -2.70 10.36 0.55
C GLY A 8 -2.47 9.26 1.56
N ILE A 9 -2.07 8.12 1.03
CA ILE A 9 -1.66 6.95 1.80
C ILE A 9 -0.26 6.55 1.35
N SER A 10 0.49 5.91 2.24
CA SER A 10 1.79 5.37 1.88
C SER A 10 1.91 3.89 2.16
N PHE A 11 2.58 3.19 1.26
CA PHE A 11 2.94 1.79 1.41
C PHE A 11 4.44 1.63 1.45
N LYS A 12 4.89 0.62 2.18
CA LYS A 12 6.29 0.20 2.13
C LYS A 12 6.45 -0.83 1.02
N TYR A 13 7.35 -0.57 0.08
CA TYR A 13 7.56 -1.43 -1.10
C TYR A 13 7.93 -2.86 -0.69
N GLU A 14 8.87 -3.03 0.25
CA GLU A 14 9.40 -4.35 0.62
C GLU A 14 8.39 -5.24 1.35
N SER A 15 7.62 -4.67 2.27
CA SER A 15 6.66 -5.42 3.08
C SER A 15 5.25 -5.43 2.51
N ARG A 16 5.00 -4.67 1.45
CA ARG A 16 3.66 -4.46 0.85
C ARG A 16 2.61 -4.02 1.87
N SER A 17 3.06 -3.40 2.96
CA SER A 17 2.21 -3.03 4.08
C SER A 17 1.95 -1.54 4.06
N LEU A 18 0.78 -1.14 4.54
CA LEU A 18 0.48 0.27 4.81
C LEU A 18 1.53 0.78 5.80
N PHE A 19 2.20 1.86 5.44
CA PHE A 19 3.24 2.48 6.27
C PHE A 19 2.74 3.78 6.91
N ARG A 20 1.95 4.56 6.16
CA ARG A 20 1.26 5.75 6.65
C ARG A 20 -0.19 5.69 6.20
N ASN A 21 -1.09 5.77 7.18
CA ASN A 21 -2.52 5.86 6.94
C ASN A 21 -2.91 7.23 6.35
N VAL A 22 -4.15 7.33 5.89
CA VAL A 22 -4.75 8.50 5.23
C VAL A 22 -4.45 9.77 6.01
N ARG A 23 -3.70 10.69 5.39
CA ARG A 23 -3.36 12.02 5.93
C ARG A 23 -2.97 12.97 4.78
N PRO A 24 -2.79 14.27 5.02
CA PRO A 24 -2.32 15.19 3.98
C PRO A 24 -1.01 14.72 3.36
N VAL A 25 -0.93 14.73 2.03
CA VAL A 25 0.26 14.30 1.26
C VAL A 25 1.51 15.04 1.71
N ASN A 26 1.39 16.35 1.93
CA ASN A 26 2.51 17.19 2.38
C ASN A 26 3.08 16.68 3.71
N ASN A 27 2.22 16.32 4.67
CA ASN A 27 2.69 15.77 5.95
C ASN A 27 3.43 14.42 5.77
N ILE A 28 3.00 13.58 4.82
CA ILE A 28 3.72 12.33 4.52
C ILE A 28 5.10 12.63 3.93
N ILE A 29 5.16 13.57 2.99
CA ILE A 29 6.39 13.99 2.33
C ILE A 29 7.36 14.62 3.33
N ASP A 30 6.86 15.49 4.20
CA ASP A 30 7.64 16.14 5.26
C ASP A 30 8.20 15.11 6.23
N ASP A 31 7.37 14.16 6.68
CA ASP A 31 7.81 13.03 7.52
C ASP A 31 8.94 12.25 6.84
N PHE A 32 8.81 11.92 5.55
CA PHE A 32 9.81 11.12 4.83
C PHE A 32 11.09 11.89 4.60
N THR A 33 10.98 13.17 4.26
CA THR A 33 12.13 14.05 4.08
C THR A 33 12.89 14.22 5.39
N ALA A 34 12.18 14.48 6.50
CA ALA A 34 12.79 14.63 7.83
C ALA A 34 13.49 13.35 8.31
N ASN A 35 12.97 12.18 7.94
CA ASN A 35 13.52 10.87 8.33
C ASN A 35 14.47 10.27 7.28
N ASN A 36 14.79 11.00 6.20
CA ASN A 36 15.59 10.51 5.06
C ASN A 36 15.08 9.17 4.48
N ILE A 37 13.76 9.03 4.38
CA ILE A 37 13.11 7.84 3.82
C ILE A 37 12.93 8.06 2.31
N PRO A 38 13.54 7.24 1.44
CA PRO A 38 13.33 7.34 0.00
C PRO A 38 11.87 7.04 -0.34
N TYR A 39 11.27 7.86 -1.20
CA TYR A 39 9.88 7.68 -1.60
C TYR A 39 9.62 8.09 -3.05
N VAL A 40 8.59 7.49 -3.65
CA VAL A 40 8.05 7.87 -4.96
C VAL A 40 6.58 8.19 -4.81
N LYS A 41 6.17 9.35 -5.30
CA LYS A 41 4.76 9.73 -5.42
C LYS A 41 4.22 9.21 -6.75
N LEU A 42 3.07 8.56 -6.71
CA LEU A 42 2.35 8.09 -7.88
C LEU A 42 1.18 9.04 -8.16
N ASP A 43 0.99 9.37 -9.43
CA ASP A 43 -0.13 10.22 -9.87
C ASP A 43 -1.44 9.45 -9.71
N SER A 44 -2.32 9.96 -8.85
CA SER A 44 -3.68 9.43 -8.65
C SER A 44 -4.52 9.46 -9.92
N GLU A 45 -4.28 10.39 -10.85
CA GLU A 45 -5.00 10.44 -12.13
C GLU A 45 -4.71 9.24 -13.04
N LYS A 46 -3.54 8.61 -12.89
CA LYS A 46 -3.13 7.46 -13.69
C LYS A 46 -3.54 6.14 -13.06
N MET A 47 -3.93 6.14 -11.79
CA MET A 47 -4.31 4.94 -11.06
C MET A 47 -5.80 5.00 -10.71
N GLN A 48 -6.56 3.94 -11.01
CA GLN A 48 -8.02 3.90 -10.80
C GLN A 48 -8.47 3.91 -9.32
N TYR A 49 -7.65 4.41 -8.39
CA TYR A 49 -7.79 4.24 -6.94
C TYR A 49 -8.40 5.46 -6.21
N GLY A 50 -9.18 6.28 -6.91
CA GLY A 50 -9.98 7.33 -6.30
C GLY A 50 -9.19 8.58 -5.89
N SER A 51 -9.80 9.42 -5.07
CA SER A 51 -9.37 10.79 -4.75
C SER A 51 -8.11 10.93 -3.89
N TRP A 52 -7.37 9.85 -3.65
CA TRP A 52 -6.20 9.84 -2.76
C TRP A 52 -4.91 9.60 -3.53
N ASP A 53 -3.87 10.36 -3.18
CA ASP A 53 -2.55 10.17 -3.75
C ASP A 53 -1.84 8.99 -3.08
N LEU A 54 -1.11 8.22 -3.88
CA LEU A 54 -0.38 7.05 -3.43
C LEU A 54 1.11 7.38 -3.34
N ILE A 55 1.75 7.03 -2.22
CA ILE A 55 3.17 7.24 -2.01
C ILE A 55 3.83 5.91 -1.66
N ILE A 56 4.86 5.52 -2.38
CA ILE A 56 5.65 4.33 -2.07
C ILE A 56 6.88 4.75 -1.30
N ALA A 57 7.05 4.24 -0.09
CA ALA A 57 8.24 4.37 0.72
C ALA A 57 9.12 3.13 0.55
N PHE A 58 10.44 3.34 0.53
CA PHE A 58 11.43 2.28 0.41
C PHE A 58 12.29 2.24 1.66
N SER A 59 12.60 1.04 2.16
CA SER A 59 13.61 0.90 3.21
C SER A 59 15.02 0.77 2.68
N LYS A 60 15.17 0.33 1.42
CA LYS A 60 16.47 0.21 0.76
C LYS A 60 16.58 1.21 -0.38
N GLN A 61 17.64 2.00 -0.37
CA GLN A 61 17.97 2.94 -1.45
C GLN A 61 18.08 2.23 -2.81
N GLU A 62 18.66 1.03 -2.83
CA GLU A 62 18.77 0.19 -4.03
C GLU A 62 17.39 -0.10 -4.67
N ASN A 63 16.38 -0.41 -3.87
CA ASN A 63 15.04 -0.67 -4.38
C ASN A 63 14.38 0.58 -4.95
N TYR A 64 14.64 1.74 -4.32
CA TYR A 64 14.20 3.02 -4.83
C TYR A 64 14.82 3.33 -6.20
N GLU A 65 16.13 3.14 -6.34
CA GLU A 65 16.85 3.37 -7.60
C GLU A 65 16.35 2.44 -8.72
N ARG A 66 16.18 1.16 -8.42
CA ARG A 66 15.63 0.18 -9.38
C ARG A 66 14.18 0.50 -9.78
N PHE A 67 13.38 1.02 -8.85
CA PHE A 67 12.03 1.48 -9.14
C PHE A 67 12.03 2.71 -10.05
N VAL A 68 12.88 3.70 -9.78
CA VAL A 68 13.03 4.90 -10.63
C VAL A 68 13.58 4.53 -12.01
N ALA A 69 14.46 3.53 -12.09
CA ALA A 69 14.98 2.98 -13.34
C ALA A 69 13.93 2.17 -14.14
N GLY A 70 12.76 1.90 -13.57
CA GLY A 70 11.70 1.12 -14.19
C GLY A 70 11.93 -0.40 -14.18
N GLU A 71 12.93 -0.88 -13.43
CA GLU A 71 13.17 -2.32 -13.24
C GLU A 71 12.17 -2.97 -12.29
N LEU A 72 11.56 -2.16 -11.42
CA LEU A 72 10.55 -2.56 -10.45
C LEU A 72 9.25 -1.79 -10.72
N SER A 73 8.11 -2.50 -10.70
CA SER A 73 6.79 -1.89 -10.90
C SER A 73 5.92 -2.03 -9.65
N VAL A 74 4.95 -1.13 -9.54
CA VAL A 74 3.88 -1.17 -8.54
C VAL A 74 2.95 -2.35 -8.79
N ASP A 75 2.80 -2.80 -10.04
CA ASP A 75 1.89 -3.90 -10.40
C ASP A 75 2.24 -5.19 -9.63
N ASP A 76 3.54 -5.43 -9.37
CA ASP A 76 4.01 -6.56 -8.59
C ASP A 76 3.52 -6.56 -7.14
N LEU A 77 3.20 -5.39 -6.58
CA LEU A 77 2.63 -5.24 -5.24
C LEU A 77 1.16 -5.67 -5.21
N TRP A 78 0.40 -5.36 -6.27
CA TRP A 78 -1.07 -5.51 -6.30
C TRP A 78 -1.56 -6.85 -6.87
N ILE A 79 -0.81 -7.49 -7.79
CA ILE A 79 -1.21 -8.77 -8.42
C ILE A 79 -1.42 -9.91 -7.40
N LYS A 80 -0.93 -9.79 -6.16
CA LYS A 80 -1.14 -10.80 -5.10
C LYS A 80 -2.30 -10.52 -4.15
N ALA A 81 -2.99 -9.38 -4.23
CA ALA A 81 -4.24 -9.21 -3.48
C ALA A 81 -5.39 -10.05 -4.06
N ASP A 82 -5.28 -10.44 -5.33
CA ASP A 82 -6.35 -11.13 -6.09
C ASP A 82 -6.20 -12.66 -6.17
N LYS A 83 -5.06 -13.21 -5.72
CA LYS A 83 -5.00 -14.64 -5.43
C LYS A 83 -5.65 -14.87 -4.08
N GLY A 84 -6.97 -14.97 -4.12
CA GLY A 84 -7.84 -15.26 -3.00
C GLY A 84 -7.12 -16.13 -1.98
N GLN A 85 -6.92 -15.56 -0.79
CA GLN A 85 -6.69 -16.41 0.37
C GLN A 85 -7.91 -17.34 0.40
N GLU A 86 -7.75 -18.59 -0.02
CA GLU A 86 -8.68 -19.63 0.36
C GLU A 86 -8.75 -19.56 1.87
N HIS A 87 -9.82 -18.97 2.38
CA HIS A 87 -10.14 -19.06 3.78
C HIS A 87 -10.33 -20.55 4.05
N VAL A 88 -9.29 -21.21 4.53
CA VAL A 88 -9.36 -22.58 5.01
C VAL A 88 -10.31 -22.54 6.21
N VAL A 89 -11.59 -22.77 5.94
CA VAL A 89 -12.61 -22.88 6.98
C VAL A 89 -12.25 -24.13 7.76
N ASN A 90 -11.78 -23.94 9.00
CA ASN A 90 -11.51 -25.06 9.88
C ASN A 90 -12.82 -25.87 10.07
N PRO A 91 -12.88 -27.15 9.67
CA PRO A 91 -14.11 -27.94 9.69
C PRO A 91 -14.72 -28.06 11.10
N LEU A 92 -13.90 -28.00 12.16
CA LEU A 92 -14.37 -28.00 13.54
C LEU A 92 -15.18 -26.74 13.89
N LYS A 93 -14.83 -25.60 13.29
CA LYS A 93 -15.51 -24.32 13.51
C LYS A 93 -16.84 -24.26 12.76
N ALA A 94 -16.95 -24.92 11.60
CA ALA A 94 -18.19 -25.11 10.88
C ALA A 94 -19.15 -26.07 11.60
N ALA A 95 -18.62 -27.21 12.07
CA ALA A 95 -19.41 -28.19 12.83
C ALA A 95 -20.00 -27.61 14.13
N LYS A 96 -19.22 -26.79 14.86
CA LYS A 96 -19.70 -26.13 16.08
C LYS A 96 -20.83 -25.12 15.82
N ARG A 97 -20.83 -24.44 14.66
CA ARG A 97 -21.93 -23.55 14.25
C ARG A 97 -23.18 -24.32 13.84
N ALA A 98 -23.03 -25.46 13.17
CA ALA A 98 -24.15 -26.33 12.82
C ALA A 98 -24.82 -26.93 14.06
N ALA A 99 -24.04 -27.30 15.09
CA ALA A 99 -24.58 -27.86 16.33
C ALA A 99 -25.24 -26.83 17.27
N ALA A 100 -24.97 -25.53 17.09
CA ALA A 100 -25.54 -24.45 17.92
C ALA A 100 -26.80 -23.81 17.31
N GLY A 101 -27.20 -24.25 16.11
CA GLY A 101 -28.36 -23.72 15.38
C GLY A 101 -29.61 -24.60 15.43
N ASN A 102 -29.69 -25.55 16.38
CA ASN A 102 -30.85 -26.42 16.59
C ASN A 102 -31.35 -26.29 18.03
#